data_AF-A0A060HU65-F1
#
_entry.id   AF-A0A060HU65-F1
#
_cell.length_a   1.000
_cell.length_b   1.000
_cell.length_c   1.000
_cell.angle_alpha   90.00
_cell.angle_beta   90.00
_cell.angle_gamma   90.00
#
_symmetry.space_group_name_H-M   'P 1'
#
loop_
_entity.id
_entity.type
_entity.pdbx_description
1 polymer ?
#
loop_
_entity_poly.entity_id
_entity_poly.type
_entity_poly.pdbx_seq_one_letter_code
_entity_poly.pdbx_strand_id
1 'polypeptide(L)'
;MTLPKGYRPERVLWQDDITQGLFRQSVVEHREITTLRVIKNEVGIRLADIDEILVVNTEIEYDSVYHDRRKNRALGPEGRFNAKTRVIGDIQFFQNGNLVLVLNDVYDPEEVAGIVRSARAGAAEEQALRRVKEVLAGQAPVSGSRTPVSCPSCAGENPPGSNFCNKCGAALPPGCPKCGSSNLTGSSFCSMCGSPLS
;
A
#
# COMPACT_ATOMS: atom_id res chain seq x y z
N MET A 1 22.19 -16.81 -5.01
CA MET A 1 21.19 -15.75 -5.30
C MET A 1 21.67 -14.47 -4.64
N THR A 2 22.13 -13.50 -5.42
CA THR A 2 22.65 -12.22 -4.91
C THR A 2 21.50 -11.23 -4.80
N LEU A 3 21.25 -10.70 -3.61
CA LEU A 3 20.18 -9.72 -3.38
C LEU A 3 20.49 -8.42 -4.15
N PRO A 4 19.47 -7.75 -4.72
CA PRO A 4 19.67 -6.51 -5.48
C PRO A 4 20.25 -5.39 -4.61
N LYS A 5 21.11 -4.54 -5.19
CA LYS A 5 21.65 -3.35 -4.51
C LYS A 5 20.50 -2.44 -4.07
N GLY A 6 20.41 -2.19 -2.76
CA GLY A 6 19.34 -1.40 -2.13
C GLY A 6 18.26 -2.22 -1.42
N TYR A 7 18.36 -3.55 -1.40
CA TYR A 7 17.49 -4.40 -0.60
C TYR A 7 17.67 -4.11 0.90
N ARG A 8 16.67 -3.49 1.53
CA ARG A 8 16.54 -3.48 2.99
C ARG A 8 15.69 -4.69 3.38
N PRO A 9 16.19 -5.61 4.23
CA PRO A 9 15.37 -6.70 4.70
C PRO A 9 14.20 -6.15 5.50
N GLU A 10 13.04 -6.75 5.27
CA GLU A 10 11.87 -6.49 6.11
C GLU A 10 12.23 -6.79 7.56
N ARG A 11 11.94 -5.84 8.45
CA ARG A 11 12.30 -5.94 9.86
C ARG A 11 11.05 -5.89 10.72
N VAL A 12 11.00 -6.75 11.72
CA VAL A 12 9.98 -6.77 12.77
C VAL A 12 10.14 -5.52 13.64
N LEU A 13 9.08 -4.74 13.77
CA LEU A 13 9.01 -3.55 14.62
C LEU A 13 8.27 -3.83 15.92
N TRP A 14 7.28 -4.72 15.86
CA TRP A 14 6.49 -5.16 17.00
C TRP A 14 5.97 -6.57 16.72
N GLN A 15 5.88 -7.39 17.77
CA GLN A 15 5.37 -8.76 17.70
C GLN A 15 4.64 -9.09 19.00
N ASP A 16 3.52 -9.78 18.87
CA ASP A 16 2.71 -10.28 19.98
C ASP A 16 2.16 -11.67 19.66
N ASP A 17 2.48 -12.64 20.51
CA ASP A 17 2.09 -14.04 20.38
C ASP A 17 1.09 -14.39 21.48
N ILE A 18 -0.20 -14.45 21.11
CA ILE A 18 -1.24 -14.87 22.04
C ILE A 18 -1.18 -16.38 22.18
N THR A 19 -0.97 -16.82 23.41
CA THR A 19 -0.96 -18.24 23.77
C THR A 19 -2.20 -18.61 24.57
N GLN A 20 -2.74 -19.81 24.33
CA GLN A 20 -3.82 -20.39 25.15
C GLN A 20 -3.42 -21.78 25.66
N GLY A 21 -3.96 -22.16 26.82
CA GLY A 21 -3.79 -23.47 27.45
C GLY A 21 -3.10 -23.41 28.82
N LEU A 22 -3.66 -24.13 29.81
CA LEU A 22 -3.14 -24.17 31.19
C LEU A 22 -1.90 -25.06 31.37
N PHE A 23 -1.77 -26.13 30.58
CA PHE A 23 -0.71 -27.14 30.75
C PHE A 23 0.23 -27.27 29.54
N ARG A 24 -0.24 -26.89 28.35
CA ARG A 24 0.54 -26.75 27.11
C ARG A 24 0.06 -25.49 26.42
N GLN A 25 0.84 -24.42 26.57
CA GLN A 25 0.59 -23.16 25.88
C GLN A 25 0.89 -23.34 24.39
N SER A 26 -0.12 -23.18 23.55
CA SER A 26 0.02 -23.09 22.10
C SER A 26 -0.27 -21.68 21.64
N VAL A 27 0.53 -21.15 20.72
CA VAL A 27 0.22 -19.88 20.05
C VAL A 27 -1.05 -20.08 19.24
N VAL A 28 -2.09 -19.33 19.59
CA VAL A 28 -3.38 -19.34 18.89
C VAL A 28 -3.52 -18.15 17.96
N GLU A 29 -2.77 -17.08 18.22
CA GLU A 29 -2.74 -15.91 17.36
C GLU A 29 -1.33 -15.31 17.35
N HIS A 30 -0.76 -15.20 16.16
CA HIS A 30 0.50 -14.54 15.92
C HIS A 30 0.23 -13.16 15.30
N ARG A 31 0.79 -12.10 15.87
CA ARG A 31 0.60 -10.73 15.39
C ARG A 31 1.95 -10.07 15.21
N GLU A 32 2.14 -9.41 14.09
CA GLU A 32 3.40 -8.78 13.76
C GLU A 32 3.19 -7.48 13.01
N ILE A 33 3.96 -6.45 13.35
CA ILE A 33 4.10 -5.24 12.56
C ILE A 33 5.53 -5.17 12.09
N THR A 34 5.71 -5.09 10.78
CA THR A 34 7.02 -4.98 10.14
C THR A 34 7.20 -3.61 9.52
N THR A 35 8.38 -3.38 8.95
CA THR A 35 8.64 -2.19 8.12
C THR A 35 7.79 -2.13 6.84
N LEU A 36 7.10 -3.21 6.45
CA LEU A 36 6.34 -3.28 5.19
C LEU A 36 4.87 -3.66 5.34
N ARG A 37 4.47 -4.35 6.41
CA ARG A 37 3.10 -4.86 6.60
C ARG A 37 2.69 -4.99 8.06
N VAL A 38 1.38 -5.07 8.27
CA VAL A 38 0.77 -5.62 9.49
C VAL A 38 0.33 -7.04 9.18
N ILE A 39 0.64 -7.99 10.06
CA ILE A 39 0.37 -9.41 9.91
C ILE A 39 -0.42 -9.88 11.14
N LYS A 40 -1.46 -10.68 10.89
CA LYS A 40 -2.22 -11.42 11.90
C LYS A 40 -2.41 -12.84 11.37
N ASN A 41 -1.75 -13.80 11.98
CA ASN A 41 -1.63 -15.18 11.52
C ASN A 41 -1.09 -15.23 10.08
N GLU A 42 -1.89 -15.76 9.15
CA GLU A 42 -1.55 -15.85 7.73
C GLU A 42 -2.01 -14.62 6.91
N VAL A 43 -2.80 -13.73 7.53
CA VAL A 43 -3.35 -12.55 6.86
C VAL A 43 -2.41 -11.38 7.06
N GLY A 44 -1.92 -10.79 5.97
CA GLY A 44 -1.05 -9.62 6.01
C GLY A 44 -1.51 -8.51 5.08
N ILE A 45 -1.41 -7.27 5.53
CA ILE A 45 -1.72 -6.08 4.75
C ILE A 45 -0.50 -5.18 4.65
N ARG A 46 -0.19 -4.68 3.45
CA ARG A 46 0.95 -3.78 3.25
C ARG A 46 0.65 -2.43 3.88
N LEU A 47 1.62 -1.87 4.58
CA LEU A 47 1.47 -0.54 5.20
C LEU A 47 1.11 0.54 4.19
N ALA A 48 1.65 0.44 2.98
CA ALA A 48 1.42 1.40 1.92
C ALA A 48 -0.01 1.36 1.35
N ASP A 49 -0.73 0.26 1.59
CA ASP A 49 -2.12 0.10 1.14
C ASP A 49 -3.14 0.52 2.21
N ILE A 50 -2.72 0.69 3.47
CA ILE A 50 -3.58 1.17 4.55
C ILE A 50 -3.87 2.64 4.30
N ASP A 51 -5.13 3.07 4.39
CA ASP A 51 -5.54 4.47 4.31
C ASP A 51 -5.74 5.08 5.71
N GLU A 52 -6.36 4.35 6.64
CA GLU A 52 -6.70 4.81 7.98
C GLU A 52 -6.35 3.77 9.07
N ILE A 53 -5.95 4.27 10.25
CA ILE A 53 -5.62 3.49 11.44
C ILE A 53 -6.36 4.10 12.63
N LEU A 54 -7.31 3.36 13.19
CA LEU A 54 -8.11 3.79 14.34
C LEU A 54 -7.77 2.97 15.58
N VAL A 55 -7.64 3.65 16.71
CA VAL A 55 -7.58 3.03 18.04
C VAL A 55 -8.95 3.17 18.67
N VAL A 56 -9.55 2.06 19.06
CA VAL A 56 -10.92 2.00 19.60
C VAL A 56 -10.99 1.05 20.79
N ASN A 57 -12.12 1.03 21.49
CA ASN A 57 -12.38 0.12 22.61
C ASN A 57 -11.29 0.15 23.70
N THR A 58 -10.72 1.34 23.95
CA THR A 58 -9.64 1.52 24.92
C THR A 58 -10.14 1.45 26.35
N GLU A 59 -9.57 0.55 27.15
CA GLU A 59 -9.80 0.43 28.58
C GLU A 59 -8.49 0.43 29.37
N ILE A 60 -8.60 0.68 30.67
CA ILE A 60 -7.46 0.71 31.59
C ILE A 60 -7.56 -0.49 32.51
N GLU A 61 -6.58 -1.40 32.42
CA GLU A 61 -6.43 -2.53 33.33
C GLU A 61 -5.55 -2.13 34.53
N TYR A 62 -6.01 -2.46 35.74
CA TYR A 62 -5.30 -2.19 36.99
C TYR A 62 -4.83 -3.50 37.61
N ASP A 63 -3.52 -3.72 37.62
CA ASP A 63 -2.91 -4.84 38.35
C ASP A 63 -2.32 -4.31 39.66
N SER A 64 -2.87 -4.72 40.81
CA SER A 64 -2.40 -4.29 42.12
C SER A 64 -1.92 -5.47 42.95
N VAL A 65 -0.66 -5.41 43.37
CA VAL A 65 -0.06 -6.42 44.25
C VAL A 65 0.09 -5.83 45.64
N TYR A 66 -0.64 -6.40 46.60
CA TYR A 66 -0.50 -6.08 48.01
C TYR A 66 0.57 -6.96 48.64
N HIS A 67 1.66 -6.37 49.13
CA HIS A 67 2.67 -7.06 49.91
C HIS A 67 2.54 -6.70 51.39
N ASP A 68 2.12 -7.66 52.22
CA ASP A 68 2.22 -7.58 53.68
C ASP A 68 3.65 -7.95 54.12
N ARG A 69 4.37 -7.01 54.72
CA ARG A 69 5.60 -7.31 55.45
C ARG A 69 5.32 -7.25 56.94
N ARG A 70 4.99 -8.41 57.54
CA ARG A 70 4.93 -8.52 59.00
C ARG A 70 6.35 -8.45 59.59
N LYS A 71 6.75 -7.25 60.01
CA LYS A 71 7.88 -7.06 60.92
C LYS A 71 7.33 -6.79 62.32
N ASN A 72 7.27 -7.84 63.13
CA ASN A 72 6.85 -7.85 64.54
C ASN A 72 5.37 -7.56 64.82
N ARG A 73 4.78 -8.35 65.74
CA ARG A 73 3.36 -8.31 66.16
C ARG A 73 2.94 -7.02 66.87
N ALA A 74 3.87 -6.11 67.15
CA ALA A 74 3.66 -4.89 67.93
C ALA A 74 3.51 -3.61 67.08
N LEU A 75 3.88 -3.65 65.80
CA LEU A 75 3.70 -2.57 64.84
C LEU A 75 2.72 -3.09 63.77
N GLY A 76 1.67 -2.32 63.48
CA GLY A 76 0.66 -2.70 62.48
C GLY A 76 1.28 -2.99 61.10
N PRO A 77 0.53 -3.62 60.18
CA PRO A 77 1.07 -4.01 58.89
C PRO A 77 1.51 -2.78 58.06
N GLU A 78 2.81 -2.69 57.77
CA GLU A 78 3.35 -1.78 56.75
C GLU A 78 3.20 -2.45 55.38
N GLY A 79 2.05 -2.25 54.74
CA GLY A 79 1.80 -2.70 53.37
C GLY A 79 2.43 -1.76 52.35
N ARG A 80 3.18 -2.30 51.37
CA ARG A 80 3.55 -1.55 50.16
C ARG A 80 2.57 -1.90 49.05
N PHE A 81 1.97 -0.87 48.44
CA PHE A 81 1.08 -0.98 47.29
C PHE A 81 1.87 -0.66 46.02
N ASN A 82 1.96 -1.62 45.11
CA ASN A 82 2.43 -1.37 43.74
C ASN A 82 1.25 -1.65 42.80
N ALA A 83 0.72 -0.60 42.17
CA ALA A 83 -0.22 -0.73 41.06
C ALA A 83 0.52 -0.52 39.74
N LYS A 84 0.39 -1.47 38.82
CA LYS A 84 0.72 -1.31 37.41
C LYS A 84 -0.58 -1.07 36.66
N THR A 85 -0.72 0.14 36.12
CA THR A 85 -1.80 0.49 35.22
C THR A 85 -1.35 0.17 33.80
N ARG A 86 -2.17 -0.53 33.02
CA ARG A 86 -1.93 -0.79 31.59
C ARG A 86 -3.12 -0.34 30.79
N VAL A 87 -2.88 0.17 29.59
CA VAL A 87 -3.95 0.50 28.65
C VAL A 87 -4.08 -0.65 27.66
N ILE A 88 -5.31 -1.10 27.42
CA ILE A 88 -5.62 -2.15 26.44
C ILE A 88 -6.64 -1.56 25.47
N GLY A 89 -6.55 -1.89 24.19
CA GLY A 89 -7.59 -1.54 23.23
C GLY A 89 -7.38 -2.18 21.88
N ASP A 90 -8.29 -1.91 20.95
CA ASP A 90 -8.27 -2.48 19.62
C ASP A 90 -7.66 -1.52 18.61
N ILE A 91 -6.95 -2.07 17.62
CA ILE A 91 -6.42 -1.31 16.49
C ILE A 91 -7.07 -1.81 15.20
N GLN A 92 -7.77 -0.91 14.53
CA GLN A 92 -8.47 -1.17 13.28
C GLN A 92 -7.71 -0.57 12.10
N PHE A 93 -7.49 -1.39 11.07
CA PHE A 93 -6.84 -1.00 9.83
C PHE A 93 -7.85 -1.00 8.69
N PHE A 94 -7.89 0.11 7.96
CA PHE A 94 -8.74 0.27 6.79
C PHE A 94 -7.92 0.24 5.51
N GLN A 95 -8.54 -0.26 4.44
CA GLN A 95 -8.06 -0.17 3.07
C GLN A 95 -9.22 0.24 2.16
N ASN A 96 -9.07 1.35 1.45
CA ASN A 96 -10.10 1.91 0.57
C ASN A 96 -11.44 2.12 1.32
N GLY A 97 -11.38 2.63 2.55
CA GLY A 97 -12.54 2.83 3.42
C GLY A 97 -13.19 1.56 3.99
N ASN A 98 -12.63 0.36 3.75
CA ASN A 98 -13.15 -0.89 4.31
C ASN A 98 -12.26 -1.38 5.45
N LEU A 99 -12.87 -1.83 6.54
CA LEU A 99 -12.16 -2.49 7.63
C LEU A 99 -11.61 -3.83 7.15
N VAL A 100 -10.29 -4.00 7.21
CA VAL A 100 -9.59 -5.15 6.60
C VAL A 100 -8.79 -5.97 7.60
N LEU A 101 -8.35 -5.38 8.71
CA LEU A 101 -7.65 -6.10 9.77
C LEU A 101 -7.93 -5.44 11.12
N VAL A 102 -8.08 -6.26 12.17
CA VAL A 102 -8.22 -5.81 13.55
C VAL A 102 -7.27 -6.58 14.46
N LEU A 103 -6.48 -5.85 15.25
CA LEU A 103 -5.72 -6.38 16.38
C LEU A 103 -6.51 -6.05 17.64
N ASN A 104 -7.01 -7.07 18.33
CA ASN A 104 -7.81 -6.88 19.54
C ASN A 104 -6.94 -6.96 20.79
N ASP A 105 -7.36 -6.33 21.88
CA ASP A 105 -6.68 -6.45 23.18
C ASP A 105 -5.17 -6.09 23.13
N VAL A 106 -4.82 -5.07 22.35
CA VAL A 106 -3.44 -4.61 22.21
C VAL A 106 -3.05 -3.79 23.42
N TYR A 107 -1.94 -4.16 24.07
CA TYR A 107 -1.34 -3.35 25.13
C TYR A 107 -0.74 -2.06 24.56
N ASP A 108 -1.03 -0.96 25.23
CA ASP A 108 -0.62 0.40 24.86
C ASP A 108 -0.91 0.69 23.37
N PRO A 109 -2.19 0.61 22.95
CA PRO A 109 -2.56 0.52 21.54
C PRO A 109 -2.19 1.79 20.75
N GLU A 110 -2.09 2.95 21.40
CA GLU A 110 -1.62 4.18 20.77
C GLU A 110 -0.13 4.16 20.44
N GLU A 111 0.71 3.53 21.28
CA GLU A 111 2.13 3.38 20.99
C GLU A 111 2.32 2.45 19.79
N VAL A 112 1.61 1.32 19.79
CA VAL A 112 1.62 0.36 18.69
C VAL A 112 1.09 0.99 17.39
N ALA A 113 -0.03 1.73 17.44
CA ALA A 113 -0.54 2.46 16.28
C ALA A 113 0.46 3.53 15.80
N GLY A 114 1.18 4.17 16.72
CA GLY A 114 2.29 5.08 16.42
C GLY A 114 3.38 4.41 15.58
N ILE A 115 3.80 3.20 15.94
CA ILE A 115 4.78 2.40 15.17
C ILE A 115 4.28 2.19 13.74
N VAL A 116 3.01 1.80 13.56
CA VAL A 116 2.43 1.59 12.22
C VAL A 116 2.42 2.90 11.42
N ARG A 117 1.97 4.01 12.02
CA ARG A 117 1.92 5.32 11.37
C ARG A 117 3.32 5.76 10.90
N SER A 118 4.34 5.61 11.75
CA SER A 118 5.72 5.94 11.41
C SER A 118 6.29 5.03 10.31
N ALA A 119 6.04 3.73 10.39
CA ALA A 119 6.49 2.78 9.38
C ALA A 119 5.80 3.00 8.02
N ARG A 120 4.51 3.35 8.03
CA ARG A 120 3.74 3.70 6.84
C ARG A 120 4.28 4.94 6.13
N ALA A 121 4.67 5.98 6.88
CA ALA A 121 5.28 7.16 6.29
C ALA A 121 6.55 6.81 5.48
N GLY A 122 7.41 5.94 6.03
CA GLY A 122 8.58 5.42 5.33
C GLY A 122 8.24 4.54 4.11
N ALA A 123 7.21 3.68 4.23
CA ALA A 123 6.77 2.82 3.13
C ALA A 123 6.11 3.60 1.97
N ALA A 124 5.36 4.66 2.28
CA ALA A 124 4.74 5.53 1.29
C ALA A 124 5.79 6.31 0.48
N GLU A 125 6.85 6.78 1.14
CA GLU A 125 8.00 7.42 0.48
C GLU A 125 8.72 6.44 -0.48
N GLU A 126 8.95 5.20 -0.05
CA GLU A 126 9.54 4.17 -0.90
C GLU A 126 8.66 3.85 -2.12
N GLN A 127 7.34 3.73 -1.92
CA GLN A 127 6.42 3.44 -3.01
C GLN A 127 6.30 4.62 -3.99
N ALA A 128 6.32 5.87 -3.51
CA ALA A 128 6.37 7.05 -4.35
C ALA A 128 7.64 7.07 -5.21
N LEU A 129 8.81 6.76 -4.63
CA LEU A 129 10.06 6.65 -5.36
C LEU A 129 10.05 5.52 -6.39
N ARG A 130 9.46 4.36 -6.07
CA ARG A 130 9.27 3.26 -7.02
C ARG A 130 8.37 3.67 -8.17
N ARG A 131 7.23 4.30 -7.90
CA ARG A 131 6.32 4.81 -8.94
C ARG A 131 7.00 5.85 -9.82
N VAL A 132 7.80 6.76 -9.26
CA VAL A 132 8.60 7.71 -10.05
C VAL A 132 9.62 6.98 -10.91
N LYS A 133 10.34 6.00 -10.38
CA LYS A 133 11.28 5.16 -11.17
C LYS A 133 10.58 4.34 -12.24
N GLU A 134 9.39 3.83 -11.97
CA GLU A 134 8.56 3.10 -12.94
C GLU A 134 8.00 4.02 -14.02
N VAL A 135 7.60 5.26 -13.68
CA VAL A 135 7.23 6.28 -14.68
C VAL A 135 8.45 6.67 -15.52
N LEU A 136 9.62 6.86 -14.90
CA LEU A 136 10.86 7.18 -15.60
C LEU A 136 11.38 6.00 -16.45
N ALA A 137 11.20 4.76 -16.01
CA ALA A 137 11.60 3.54 -16.73
C ALA A 137 10.52 3.05 -17.71
N GLY A 138 9.28 3.46 -17.50
CA GLY A 138 8.07 3.02 -18.20
C GLY A 138 7.42 4.10 -19.05
N GLN A 139 8.12 5.21 -19.33
CA GLN A 139 7.95 5.89 -20.61
C GLN A 139 8.50 4.98 -21.72
N ALA A 140 7.77 3.89 -22.00
CA ALA A 140 7.71 3.44 -23.38
C ALA A 140 7.25 4.67 -24.18
N PRO A 141 7.95 5.09 -25.24
CA PRO A 141 7.37 6.08 -26.12
C PRO A 141 6.01 5.54 -26.52
N VAL A 142 4.95 6.32 -26.29
CA VAL A 142 3.75 6.23 -27.11
C VAL A 142 4.21 6.52 -28.53
N SER A 143 4.73 5.49 -29.18
CA SER A 143 5.04 5.44 -30.59
C SER A 143 3.71 5.37 -31.31
N GLY A 144 2.95 6.46 -31.28
CA GLY A 144 2.18 6.82 -32.46
C GLY A 144 3.20 6.88 -33.59
N SER A 145 3.07 5.97 -34.55
CA SER A 145 3.90 5.94 -35.76
C SER A 145 4.12 7.36 -36.27
N ARG A 146 5.36 7.86 -36.15
CA ARG A 146 5.74 9.23 -36.52
C ARG A 146 6.02 9.37 -38.01
N THR A 147 5.37 8.59 -38.86
CA THR A 147 5.56 8.71 -40.31
C THR A 147 4.68 9.86 -40.80
N PRO A 148 5.27 10.97 -41.29
CA PRO A 148 4.49 12.01 -41.95
C PRO A 148 3.71 11.44 -43.13
N VAL A 149 2.48 11.92 -43.32
CA VAL A 149 1.58 11.46 -44.38
C VAL A 149 1.70 12.40 -45.57
N SER A 150 2.08 11.88 -46.73
CA SER A 150 2.11 12.65 -47.97
C SER A 150 0.72 12.79 -48.56
N CYS A 151 0.35 14.01 -48.94
CA CYS A 151 -0.94 14.29 -49.55
C CYS A 151 -0.98 13.74 -50.99
N PRO A 152 -1.99 12.91 -51.35
CA PRO A 152 -2.11 12.37 -52.70
C PRO A 152 -2.43 13.45 -53.75
N SER A 153 -2.94 14.61 -53.34
CA SER A 153 -3.36 15.69 -54.24
C SER A 153 -2.27 16.72 -54.53
N CYS A 154 -1.37 16.99 -53.58
CA CYS A 154 -0.33 18.02 -53.74
C CYS A 154 1.08 17.59 -53.31
N ALA A 155 1.26 16.33 -52.92
CA ALA A 155 2.51 15.76 -52.39
C ALA A 155 3.07 16.48 -51.14
N GLY A 156 2.30 17.35 -50.49
CA GLY A 156 2.69 18.01 -49.26
C GLY A 156 2.74 17.04 -48.09
N GLU A 157 3.80 17.10 -47.27
CA GLU A 157 3.92 16.34 -46.02
C GLU A 157 3.01 16.92 -44.93
N ASN A 158 2.31 16.05 -44.20
CA ASN A 158 1.42 16.40 -43.10
C ASN A 158 1.76 15.59 -41.85
N PRO A 159 1.51 16.15 -40.65
CA PRO A 159 1.67 15.42 -39.39
C PRO A 159 0.83 14.14 -39.36
N PRO A 160 1.29 13.08 -38.67
CA PRO A 160 0.51 11.85 -38.50
C PRO A 160 -0.82 12.16 -37.80
N GLY A 161 -1.91 11.55 -38.28
CA GLY A 161 -3.27 11.77 -37.75
C GLY A 161 -3.99 13.02 -38.29
N SER A 162 -3.40 13.76 -39.23
CA SER A 162 -4.10 14.87 -39.91
C SER A 162 -5.22 14.34 -40.79
N ASN A 163 -6.45 14.84 -40.62
CA ASN A 163 -7.60 14.47 -41.47
C ASN A 163 -7.63 15.21 -42.82
N PHE A 164 -7.00 16.38 -42.89
CA PHE A 164 -6.92 17.23 -44.09
C PHE A 164 -5.48 17.70 -44.32
N CYS A 165 -5.14 17.99 -45.57
CA CYS A 165 -3.83 18.50 -45.93
C CYS A 165 -3.69 19.98 -45.54
N ASN A 166 -2.64 20.32 -44.80
CA ASN A 166 -2.34 21.69 -44.37
C ASN A 166 -1.95 22.63 -45.52
N LYS A 167 -1.65 22.09 -46.72
CA LYS A 167 -1.27 22.89 -47.89
C LYS A 167 -2.41 23.11 -48.90
N CYS A 168 -3.27 22.12 -49.11
CA CYS A 168 -4.29 22.17 -50.17
C CYS A 168 -5.72 21.87 -49.69
N GLY A 169 -5.91 21.47 -48.43
CA GLY A 169 -7.23 21.14 -47.88
C GLY A 169 -7.80 19.78 -48.30
N ALA A 170 -7.12 19.00 -49.15
CA ALA A 170 -7.59 17.67 -49.55
C ALA A 170 -7.64 16.70 -48.35
N ALA A 171 -8.64 15.82 -48.32
CA ALA A 171 -8.78 14.80 -47.28
C ALA A 171 -7.63 13.78 -47.34
N LEU A 172 -7.09 13.42 -46.18
CA LEU A 172 -6.01 12.45 -46.03
C LEU A 172 -6.55 11.08 -45.56
N PRO A 173 -5.81 9.98 -45.80
CA PRO A 173 -6.20 8.67 -45.31
C PRO A 173 -6.28 8.65 -43.77
N PRO A 174 -7.33 8.08 -43.17
CA PRO A 174 -7.52 8.12 -41.73
C PRO A 174 -6.42 7.36 -40.99
N GLY A 175 -5.86 8.01 -39.97
CA GLY A 175 -4.98 7.37 -39.00
C GLY A 175 -5.79 6.62 -37.95
N CYS A 176 -5.38 5.41 -37.58
CA CYS A 176 -6.02 4.69 -36.48
C CYS A 176 -5.82 5.44 -35.15
N PRO A 177 -6.89 5.78 -34.40
CA PRO A 177 -6.76 6.49 -33.12
C PRO A 177 -6.07 5.65 -32.04
N LYS A 178 -6.07 4.32 -32.19
CA LYS A 178 -5.47 3.39 -31.22
C LYS A 178 -4.00 3.10 -31.48
N CYS A 179 -3.59 2.92 -32.73
CA CYS A 179 -2.23 2.50 -33.09
C CYS A 179 -1.50 3.44 -34.06
N GLY A 180 -2.16 4.48 -34.55
CA GLY A 180 -1.57 5.51 -35.42
C GLY A 180 -1.26 5.06 -36.86
N SER A 181 -1.62 3.85 -37.28
CA SER A 181 -1.37 3.40 -38.65
C SER A 181 -2.30 4.08 -39.65
N SER A 182 -1.80 4.40 -40.83
CA SER A 182 -2.63 4.87 -41.94
C SER A 182 -3.49 3.71 -42.46
N ASN A 183 -4.75 4.00 -42.75
CA ASN A 183 -5.69 3.07 -43.35
C ASN A 183 -6.22 3.62 -44.67
N LEU A 184 -6.68 2.74 -45.56
CA LEU A 184 -7.34 3.17 -46.79
C LEU A 184 -8.60 3.97 -46.47
N THR A 185 -8.86 5.01 -47.25
CA THR A 185 -10.10 5.79 -47.19
C THR A 185 -11.30 4.87 -47.33
N GLY A 186 -12.24 4.93 -46.39
CA GLY A 186 -13.43 4.06 -46.36
C GLY A 186 -13.29 2.76 -45.55
N SER A 187 -12.13 2.51 -44.92
CA SER A 187 -11.96 1.36 -44.01
C SER A 187 -12.78 1.56 -42.72
N SER A 188 -13.58 0.57 -42.33
CA SER A 188 -14.32 0.60 -41.04
C SER A 188 -13.48 0.15 -39.85
N PHE A 189 -12.40 -0.60 -40.10
CA PHE A 189 -11.50 -1.13 -39.07
C PHE A 189 -10.04 -0.93 -39.48
N CYS A 190 -9.18 -0.80 -38.48
CA CYS A 190 -7.74 -0.69 -38.68
C CYS A 190 -7.15 -2.00 -39.20
N SER A 191 -6.43 -1.95 -40.33
CA SER A 191 -5.76 -3.09 -40.94
C SER A 191 -4.62 -3.66 -40.09
N MET A 192 -4.08 -2.89 -39.14
CA MET A 192 -2.99 -3.29 -38.26
C MET A 192 -3.46 -3.82 -36.90
N CYS A 193 -4.44 -3.17 -36.26
CA CYS A 193 -4.83 -3.47 -34.87
C CYS A 193 -6.31 -3.87 -34.70
N GLY A 194 -7.08 -3.94 -35.80
CA GLY A 194 -8.48 -4.37 -35.80
C GLY A 194 -9.46 -3.45 -35.08
N SER A 195 -9.03 -2.27 -34.64
CA SER A 195 -9.89 -1.34 -33.90
C SER A 195 -10.78 -0.55 -34.86
N PRO A 196 -12.03 -0.20 -34.47
CA PRO A 196 -12.92 0.56 -35.32
C PRO A 196 -12.31 1.93 -35.64
N LEU A 197 -12.44 2.34 -36.90
CA LEU A 197 -12.08 3.68 -37.36
C LEU A 197 -13.37 4.51 -37.33
N SER A 198 -13.41 5.48 -36.41
CA SER A 198 -14.52 6.43 -36.22
C SER A 198 -14.31 7.69 -37.03
#